data_AF-A0A5K0VEX0-F1
#
_entry.id   AF-A0A5K0VEX0-F1
#
_cell.length_a   1.000
_cell.length_b   1.000
_cell.length_c   1.000
_cell.angle_alpha   90.00
_cell.angle_beta   90.00
_cell.angle_gamma   90.00
#
_symmetry.space_group_name_H-M   'P 1'
#
loop_
_entity.id
_entity.type
_entity.pdbx_description
1 polymer ?
#
loop_
_entity_poly.entity_id
_entity_poly.type
_entity_poly.pdbx_seq_one_letter_code
_entity_poly.pdbx_strand_id
1 'polypeptide(L)' 'AEVIFLGQFSHPNLVKLIGYCCEDDHRVLIYEYMARGSVENILFS' A
#
# COMPACT_ATOMS: atom_id res chain seq x y z
N ALA A 1 12.75 2.35 -1.37
CA ALA A 1 12.22 3.69 -1.02
C ALA A 1 10.82 3.59 -0.43
N GLU A 2 9.87 2.96 -1.12
CA GLU A 2 8.46 2.84 -0.71
C GLU A 2 8.26 2.21 0.68
N VAL A 3 8.95 1.10 0.99
CA VAL A 3 8.89 0.45 2.32
C VAL A 3 9.29 1.39 3.46
N ILE A 4 10.31 2.22 3.26
CA ILE A 4 10.79 3.17 4.28
C ILE A 4 9.76 4.29 4.46
N PHE A 5 9.26 4.83 3.35
CA PHE A 5 8.28 5.91 3.37
C PHE A 5 6.97 5.46 4.03
N LEU A 6 6.37 4.36 3.55
CA LEU A 6 5.09 3.86 4.07
C LEU A 6 5.22 3.20 5.45
N GLY A 7 6.42 2.73 5.81
CA GLY A 7 6.69 2.20 7.15
C GLY A 7 6.87 3.27 8.22
N GLN A 8 7.24 4.51 7.85
CA GLN A 8 7.47 5.60 8.80
C GLN A 8 6.22 6.44 9.10
N PHE A 9 5.23 6.45 8.21
CA PHE A 9 4.04 7.29 8.34
C PHE A 9 2.78 6.45 8.59
N SER A 10 2.06 6.75 9.66
CA SER A 10 0.75 6.19 9.96
C SER A 10 -0.27 7.32 10.01
N HIS A 11 -1.14 7.40 9.00
CA HIS A 11 -2.17 8.45 8.88
C HIS A 11 -3.49 7.86 8.36
N PRO A 12 -4.67 8.28 8.86
CA PRO A 12 -5.95 7.70 8.45
C PRO A 12 -6.27 7.76 6.94
N ASN A 13 -5.67 8.70 6.23
CA ASN A 13 -5.88 8.91 4.79
C ASN A 13 -4.73 8.37 3.91
N LEU A 14 -3.78 7.65 4.51
CA LEU A 14 -2.65 7.04 3.80
C LEU A 14 -2.77 5.52 3.92
N VAL A 15 -2.64 4.83 2.78
CA VAL A 15 -2.68 3.36 2.77
C VAL A 15 -1.58 2.79 3.66
N LYS A 16 -1.98 1.90 4.56
CA LYS A 16 -1.05 1.28 5.50
C LYS A 16 -0.32 0.10 4.85
N LEU A 17 1.01 0.16 4.86
CA LEU A 17 1.86 -1.01 4.62
C LEU A 17 1.83 -1.90 5.87
N ILE A 18 1.35 -3.13 5.72
CA ILE A 18 1.29 -4.12 6.80
C ILE A 18 2.61 -4.89 6.89
N GLY A 19 3.24 -5.16 5.74
CA GLY A 19 4.50 -5.88 5.68
C GLY A 19 5.05 -5.95 4.26
N TYR A 20 6.22 -6.57 4.12
CA TYR A 20 6.85 -6.80 2.83
C TYR A 20 7.65 -8.10 2.88
N CYS A 21 7.85 -8.71 1.71
CA CYS A 21 8.83 -9.77 1.50
C CYS A 21 9.88 -9.26 0.52
N CYS A 22 11.15 -9.44 0.87
CA CYS A 22 12.28 -9.08 0.04
C CYS A 22 13.32 -10.21 0.12
N GLU A 23 13.02 -11.32 -0.54
CA GLU A 23 13.88 -12.51 -0.59
C GLU A 23 14.31 -12.76 -2.04
N ASP A 24 15.62 -12.82 -2.26
CA ASP A 24 16.24 -12.97 -3.58
C ASP A 24 15.64 -11.98 -4.62
N ASP A 25 15.03 -12.52 -5.68
CA ASP A 25 14.36 -11.74 -6.72
C ASP A 25 12.87 -11.46 -6.43
N HIS A 26 12.34 -11.98 -5.31
CA HIS A 26 10.95 -11.79 -4.92
C HIS A 26 10.79 -10.54 -4.07
N ARG A 27 10.07 -9.56 -4.62
CA ARG A 27 9.71 -8.31 -3.94
C ARG A 27 8.18 -8.20 -3.88
N VAL A 28 7.63 -8.35 -2.68
CA VAL A 28 6.19 -8.31 -2.44
C VAL A 28 5.87 -7.28 -1.36
N LEU A 29 4.81 -6.51 -1.57
CA LEU A 29 4.30 -5.54 -0.60
C LEU A 29 2.90 -5.95 -0.17
N ILE A 30 2.65 -5.91 1.14
CA ILE A 30 1.39 -6.30 1.76
C ILE A 30 0.74 -5.04 2.32
N TYR A 31 -0.37 -4.64 1.71
CA TYR A 31 -1.15 -3.46 2.09
C TYR A 31 -2.46 -3.83 2.78
N GLU A 32 -3.06 -2.88 3.48
CA GLU A 32 -4.47 -2.99 3.82
C GLU A 32 -5.35 -3.01 2.57
N TYR A 33 -6.43 -3.80 2.61
CA TYR A 33 -7.30 -3.96 1.46
C TYR A 33 -8.30 -2.81 1.32
N MET A 34 -8.24 -2.12 0.18
CA MET A 34 -9.15 -1.01 -0.15
C MET A 34 -10.36 -1.52 -0.94
N ALA A 35 -11.41 -1.94 -0.23
CA ALA A 35 -12.58 -2.62 -0.81
C ALA A 35 -13.33 -1.82 -1.88
N ARG A 36 -13.23 -0.48 -1.88
CA ARG A 36 -13.91 0.40 -2.86
C ARG A 36 -13.07 0.68 -4.11
N GLY A 37 -11.88 0.09 -4.23
CA GLY A 37 -10.99 0.29 -5.36
C GLY A 37 -10.35 1.68 -5.38
N SER A 38 -9.88 2.10 -6.57
CA SER A 38 -9.25 3.41 -6.76
C SER A 38 -10.28 4.53 -6.75
N VAL A 39 -9.85 5.73 -6.36
CA VAL A 39 -10.69 6.94 -6.44
C VAL A 39 -11.10 7.24 -7.88
N GLU A 40 -10.20 7.00 -8.85
CA GLU A 40 -10.51 7.13 -10.27
C GLU A 40 -11.69 6.24 -10.68
N ASN A 41 -11.68 4.97 -10.26
CA ASN A 41 -12.79 4.05 -10.53
C ASN A 41 -14.09 4.48 -9.86
N ILE A 42 -14.05 5.22 -8.75
CA ILE A 42 -15.26 5.70 -8.08
C ILE A 42 -15.79 6.97 -8.76
N LEU A 43 -14.91 7.83 -9.27
CA LEU A 43 -15.29 9.15 -9.81
C LEU A 43 -15.56 9.16 -11.31
N PHE A 44 -14.92 8.27 -12.07
CA PHE A 44 -14.94 8.29 -13.54
C PHE A 44 -15.35 6.95 -14.17
N SER A 45 -16.07 6.10 -13.41
CA SER A 45 -16.67 4.87 -13.93
C SER A 45 -17.82 5.09 -14.90
#